data_AF-A0A381ZSH1-F1
#
_entry.id   AF-A0A381ZSH1-F1
#
_cell.length_a   1.000
_cell.length_b   1.000
_cell.length_c   1.000
_cell.angle_alpha   90.00
_cell.angle_beta   90.00
_cell.angle_gamma   90.00
#
_symmetry.space_group_name_H-M   'P 1'
#
loop_
_entity.id
_entity.type
_entity.pdbx_description
1 polymer ?
#
loop_
_entity_poly.entity_id
_entity_poly.type
_entity_poly.pdbx_seq_one_letter_code
_entity_poly.pdbx_strand_id
1 'polypeptide(L)'
;MVAVVRGLCCVLITMGGVEMSQAQDVERLTSSVGPVMALSDDEVLELIPTRAGLRFTGCPNCTGGTQENQLWWTIEEPHSVYCQHCDLRYPNDLYPDDQSLHVVNSRGETHEYPYWDDDDGYHHFFQAKGWYVQREYFQDVARWLAELYVATGEEKYARRSALILRRFAEVYPGYLVHFDYPFRQKILWSGEEDFPYPVPAFRAAKWSWWAYMDISEDLLKTYEVIRDSGALSADDQQLIETNLFHAMVGFINNYEPALTNMDPTLLRSLIWAGRVLHEPEYIHDAVRRIGLLTRQQFFADGAWREGAVSYHNQTTRGLGILVDLLDGYSDLPGYTTADGARFDVLDVGEQLPILGRAHEVPNLLRYPNGRVVAFHDTWAREGSEPTQRSQSAILPELGHAWLGSGEGDGQVQTHLHFSGGYGHQHRDVLGMTLFAGGQERIGDMGYTHTRYRAWTTTTLSHNTVTVDGLDQQPGSLENPSDGALTLFVPGKDDLLAVVEADGRRAYPGLVDDYRR
;
A
#
# COMPACT_ATOMS: atom_id res chain seq x y z
N MET A 1 17.57 -0.08 -45.82
CA MET A 1 18.09 -1.01 -44.80
C MET A 1 17.95 -0.31 -43.46
N VAL A 2 16.73 -0.29 -42.93
CA VAL A 2 16.34 0.41 -41.69
C VAL A 2 15.47 -0.58 -40.94
N ALA A 3 16.03 -1.16 -39.89
CA ALA A 3 15.32 -1.95 -38.90
C ALA A 3 15.44 -1.16 -37.59
N VAL A 4 14.32 -0.65 -37.10
CA VAL A 4 14.21 0.09 -35.84
C VAL A 4 13.17 -0.64 -34.99
N VAL A 5 13.67 -1.21 -33.89
CA VAL A 5 13.07 -1.30 -32.56
C VAL A 5 11.58 -1.70 -32.51
N ARG A 6 11.34 -3.01 -32.34
CA ARG A 6 10.19 -3.55 -31.61
C ARG A 6 10.76 -4.23 -30.37
N GLY A 7 10.66 -3.59 -29.22
CA GLY A 7 11.11 -4.12 -27.94
C GLY A 7 10.10 -3.76 -26.85
N LEU A 8 9.56 -4.80 -26.21
CA LEU A 8 8.73 -4.81 -25.00
C LEU A 8 7.36 -4.12 -25.07
N CYS A 9 6.40 -4.83 -25.64
CA CYS A 9 5.01 -4.77 -25.21
C CYS A 9 4.47 -6.21 -25.25
N CYS A 10 4.72 -6.98 -24.18
CA CYS A 10 4.10 -8.30 -23.95
C CYS A 10 4.60 -8.88 -22.61
N VAL A 11 3.80 -8.73 -21.55
CA VAL A 11 3.74 -9.75 -20.49
C VAL A 11 2.33 -10.34 -20.56
N LEU A 12 2.15 -11.30 -21.48
CA LEU A 12 1.01 -12.21 -21.52
C LEU A 12 1.51 -13.52 -22.16
N ILE A 13 1.68 -14.58 -21.36
CA ILE A 13 1.99 -15.95 -21.82
C ILE A 13 0.93 -16.87 -21.16
N THR A 14 0.03 -17.54 -21.89
CA THR A 14 0.21 -18.90 -22.47
C THR A 14 -0.92 -19.20 -23.49
N MET A 15 -0.59 -19.76 -24.65
CA MET A 15 -1.53 -20.00 -25.75
C MET A 15 -2.46 -21.21 -25.54
N GLY A 16 -3.74 -21.02 -25.86
CA GLY A 16 -4.81 -22.03 -25.89
C GLY A 16 -6.15 -21.52 -25.33
N GLY A 17 -6.11 -20.61 -24.34
CA GLY A 17 -7.28 -19.93 -23.75
C GLY A 17 -7.25 -18.40 -23.85
N VAL A 18 -6.17 -17.82 -24.39
CA VAL A 18 -5.92 -16.36 -24.41
C VAL A 18 -6.81 -15.60 -25.38
N GLU A 19 -7.18 -16.15 -26.54
CA GLU A 19 -8.05 -15.43 -27.48
C GLU A 19 -9.47 -15.20 -26.93
N MET A 20 -10.00 -16.19 -26.19
CA MET A 20 -11.30 -16.04 -25.53
C MET A 20 -11.24 -15.11 -24.31
N SER A 21 -10.17 -15.16 -23.51
CA SER A 21 -10.01 -14.23 -22.39
C SER A 21 -9.79 -12.80 -22.87
N GLN A 22 -8.99 -12.61 -23.92
CA GLN A 22 -8.74 -11.30 -24.52
C GLN A 22 -10.00 -10.71 -25.16
N ALA A 23 -10.83 -11.53 -25.82
CA ALA A 23 -12.13 -11.08 -26.34
C ALA A 23 -13.10 -10.68 -25.22
N GLN A 24 -13.17 -11.47 -24.14
CA GLN A 24 -13.98 -11.15 -22.95
C GLN A 24 -13.49 -9.89 -22.23
N ASP A 25 -12.18 -9.68 -22.18
CA ASP A 25 -11.57 -8.47 -21.61
C ASP A 25 -11.88 -7.23 -22.47
N VAL A 26 -11.82 -7.33 -23.80
CA VAL A 26 -12.21 -6.23 -24.70
C VAL A 26 -13.69 -5.88 -24.54
N GLU A 27 -14.59 -6.86 -24.46
CA GLU A 27 -16.03 -6.61 -24.27
C GLU A 27 -16.31 -5.93 -22.93
N ARG A 28 -15.67 -6.42 -21.85
CA ARG A 28 -15.77 -5.82 -20.52
C ARG A 28 -15.28 -4.39 -20.52
N LEU A 29 -14.07 -4.13 -21.02
CA LEU A 29 -13.48 -2.80 -21.08
C LEU A 29 -14.32 -1.86 -21.96
N THR A 30 -14.80 -2.32 -23.11
CA THR A 30 -15.68 -1.53 -24.00
C THR A 30 -16.94 -1.09 -23.27
N SER A 31 -17.54 -1.99 -22.48
CA SER A 31 -18.70 -1.67 -21.66
C SER A 31 -18.35 -0.66 -20.55
N SER A 32 -17.20 -0.83 -19.88
CA SER A 32 -16.74 0.06 -18.80
C SER A 32 -16.45 1.49 -19.27
N VAL A 33 -15.90 1.67 -20.47
CA VAL A 33 -15.61 3.01 -21.03
C VAL A 33 -16.78 3.61 -21.79
N GLY A 34 -17.84 2.83 -22.07
CA GLY A 34 -19.01 3.23 -22.84
C GLY A 34 -19.61 4.58 -22.42
N PRO A 35 -19.87 4.82 -21.12
CA PRO A 35 -20.38 6.11 -20.65
C PRO A 35 -19.47 7.29 -21.03
N VAL A 36 -18.16 7.17 -20.80
CA VAL A 36 -17.20 8.22 -21.14
C VAL A 36 -17.08 8.41 -22.64
N MET A 37 -17.16 7.34 -23.44
CA MET A 37 -17.12 7.44 -24.91
C MET A 37 -18.38 8.09 -25.51
N ALA A 38 -19.50 8.08 -24.78
CA ALA A 38 -20.75 8.70 -25.22
C ALA A 38 -20.80 10.22 -24.99
N LEU A 39 -19.98 10.74 -24.09
CA LEU A 39 -19.87 12.17 -23.79
C LEU A 39 -19.11 12.94 -24.89
N SER A 40 -19.43 14.21 -25.06
CA SER A 40 -18.59 15.15 -25.80
C SER A 40 -17.27 15.40 -25.07
N ASP A 41 -16.28 15.95 -25.79
CA ASP A 41 -14.99 16.26 -25.19
C ASP A 41 -15.13 17.31 -24.06
N ASP A 42 -15.97 18.32 -24.25
CA ASP A 42 -16.22 19.36 -23.23
C ASP A 42 -16.84 18.79 -21.95
N GLU A 43 -17.82 17.87 -22.08
CA GLU A 43 -18.42 17.18 -20.93
C GLU A 43 -17.38 16.36 -20.16
N VAL A 44 -16.47 15.66 -20.86
CA VAL A 44 -15.38 14.93 -20.19
C VAL A 44 -14.45 15.88 -19.45
N LEU A 45 -14.07 17.01 -20.06
CA LEU A 45 -13.17 17.99 -19.45
C LEU A 45 -13.78 18.67 -18.22
N GLU A 46 -15.09 18.90 -18.23
CA GLU A 46 -15.85 19.46 -17.11
C GLU A 46 -15.95 18.48 -15.92
N LEU A 47 -16.12 17.19 -16.22
CA LEU A 47 -16.25 16.15 -15.19
C LEU A 47 -14.93 15.78 -14.51
N ILE A 48 -13.78 16.08 -15.13
CA ILE A 48 -12.48 15.88 -14.50
C ILE A 48 -12.25 16.99 -13.47
N PRO A 49 -12.14 16.67 -12.17
CA PRO A 49 -12.20 17.65 -11.11
C PRO A 49 -10.94 18.52 -11.08
N THR A 50 -11.16 19.82 -10.85
CA THR A 50 -10.10 20.82 -10.65
C THR A 50 -9.54 20.82 -9.22
N ARG A 51 -10.08 19.97 -8.34
CA ARG A 51 -9.58 19.69 -6.99
C ARG A 51 -9.24 18.21 -6.86
N ALA A 52 -8.27 17.88 -6.00
CA ALA A 52 -7.91 16.48 -5.73
C ALA A 52 -9.08 15.69 -5.12
N GLY A 53 -9.90 16.34 -4.29
CA GLY A 53 -10.93 15.70 -3.49
C GLY A 53 -10.40 15.08 -2.19
N LEU A 54 -11.30 14.51 -1.39
CA LEU A 54 -11.00 13.89 -0.09
C LEU A 54 -11.63 12.48 -0.03
N ARG A 55 -10.83 11.46 0.29
CA ARG A 55 -11.23 10.05 0.34
C ARG A 55 -12.13 9.75 1.52
N PHE A 56 -11.79 10.20 2.71
CA PHE A 56 -12.50 9.79 3.92
C PHE A 56 -13.56 10.82 4.29
N THR A 57 -14.80 10.55 3.87
CA THR A 57 -15.98 11.36 4.20
C THR A 57 -17.13 10.41 4.50
N GLY A 58 -17.51 10.39 5.77
CA GLY A 58 -18.50 9.46 6.28
C GLY A 58 -19.93 9.86 5.94
N CYS A 59 -20.80 8.87 5.85
CA CYS A 59 -22.25 9.07 5.84
C CYS A 59 -22.72 9.42 7.26
N PRO A 60 -23.25 10.63 7.53
CA PRO A 60 -23.76 10.99 8.85
C PRO A 60 -25.09 10.31 9.21
N ASN A 61 -25.78 9.70 8.23
CA ASN A 61 -27.09 9.09 8.45
C ASN A 61 -27.03 7.63 8.92
N CYS A 62 -25.94 6.90 8.63
CA CYS A 62 -25.84 5.49 8.97
C CYS A 62 -24.42 5.08 9.39
N THR A 63 -24.32 3.95 10.06
CA THR A 63 -23.05 3.40 10.58
C THR A 63 -22.48 2.27 9.71
N GLY A 64 -22.98 2.11 8.48
CA GLY A 64 -22.48 1.11 7.54
C GLY A 64 -21.02 1.37 7.14
N GLY A 65 -20.35 0.35 6.61
CA GLY A 65 -19.00 0.47 6.05
C GLY A 65 -17.89 0.60 7.11
N THR A 66 -16.72 1.06 6.66
CA THR A 66 -15.50 1.19 7.49
C THR A 66 -14.74 2.46 7.12
N GLN A 67 -14.08 3.08 8.10
CA GLN A 67 -13.13 4.18 7.89
C GLN A 67 -13.67 5.34 7.04
N GLU A 68 -14.93 5.76 7.27
CA GLU A 68 -15.53 6.89 6.54
C GLU A 68 -15.53 6.75 5.01
N ASN A 69 -15.61 5.52 4.50
CA ASN A 69 -15.57 5.25 3.06
C ASN A 69 -16.93 4.77 2.50
N GLN A 70 -18.04 5.26 3.06
CA GLN A 70 -19.40 4.86 2.68
C GLN A 70 -19.93 5.55 1.42
N LEU A 71 -19.46 6.77 1.16
CA LEU A 71 -20.01 7.63 0.12
C LEU A 71 -19.33 7.35 -1.24
N TRP A 72 -20.11 7.41 -2.32
CA TRP A 72 -19.66 7.10 -3.66
C TRP A 72 -20.31 8.01 -4.71
N TRP A 73 -19.80 7.94 -5.93
CA TRP A 73 -20.17 8.79 -7.05
C TRP A 73 -20.44 7.96 -8.31
N THR A 74 -21.28 8.48 -9.21
CA THR A 74 -21.58 7.89 -10.52
C THR A 74 -21.54 8.94 -11.61
N ILE A 75 -21.12 8.56 -12.82
CA ILE A 75 -21.05 9.47 -13.98
C ILE A 75 -22.42 9.98 -14.42
N GLU A 76 -23.49 9.23 -14.14
CA GLU A 76 -24.87 9.59 -14.47
C GLU A 76 -25.44 10.70 -13.56
N GLU A 77 -24.88 10.86 -12.35
CA GLU A 77 -25.33 11.87 -11.38
C GLU A 77 -24.11 12.62 -10.81
N PRO A 78 -23.43 13.41 -11.66
CA PRO A 78 -22.05 13.81 -11.39
C PRO A 78 -21.89 14.82 -10.25
N HIS A 79 -22.98 15.48 -9.84
CA HIS A 79 -22.96 16.55 -8.85
C HIS A 79 -23.47 16.13 -7.46
N SER A 80 -23.65 14.82 -7.22
CA SER A 80 -24.00 14.30 -5.90
C SER A 80 -23.20 13.05 -5.57
N VAL A 81 -23.12 12.73 -4.28
CA VAL A 81 -22.63 11.43 -3.80
C VAL A 81 -23.75 10.66 -3.11
N TYR A 82 -23.70 9.34 -3.12
CA TYR A 82 -24.66 8.49 -2.42
C TYR A 82 -23.96 7.56 -1.43
N CYS A 83 -24.62 7.25 -0.33
CA CYS A 83 -24.13 6.22 0.60
C CYS A 83 -24.43 4.83 0.05
N GLN A 84 -23.41 3.99 -0.11
CA GLN A 84 -23.56 2.60 -0.59
C GLN A 84 -24.30 1.66 0.39
N HIS A 85 -24.70 2.15 1.57
CA HIS A 85 -25.35 1.35 2.62
C HIS A 85 -26.77 1.79 2.96
N CYS A 86 -27.12 3.05 2.74
CA CYS A 86 -28.46 3.57 3.04
C CYS A 86 -29.07 4.36 1.90
N ASP A 87 -28.41 4.40 0.73
CA ASP A 87 -28.82 5.05 -0.51
C ASP A 87 -29.11 6.56 -0.44
N LEU A 88 -28.90 7.18 0.73
CA LEU A 88 -29.09 8.61 0.90
C LEU A 88 -28.04 9.38 0.09
N ARG A 89 -28.49 10.42 -0.61
CA ARG A 89 -27.66 11.29 -1.44
C ARG A 89 -27.27 12.56 -0.72
N TYR A 90 -26.09 13.08 -1.02
CA TYR A 90 -25.53 14.27 -0.38
C TYR A 90 -25.00 15.25 -1.45
N PRO A 91 -25.10 16.57 -1.18
CA PRO A 91 -25.84 17.17 -0.06
C PRO A 91 -27.37 16.97 -0.20
N ASN A 92 -28.12 17.17 0.88
CA ASN A 92 -29.60 17.13 0.89
C ASN A 92 -30.18 18.05 1.98
N ASP A 93 -31.51 18.13 2.11
CA ASP A 93 -32.19 19.01 3.08
C ASP A 93 -31.82 18.74 4.55
N LEU A 94 -31.43 17.51 4.89
CA LEU A 94 -30.98 17.13 6.25
C LEU A 94 -29.50 17.41 6.48
N TYR A 95 -28.69 17.28 5.41
CA TYR A 95 -27.24 17.44 5.44
C TYR A 95 -26.81 18.35 4.28
N PRO A 96 -27.09 19.66 4.37
CA PRO A 96 -26.78 20.62 3.31
C PRO A 96 -25.30 21.00 3.33
N ASP A 97 -24.72 21.27 2.17
CA ASP A 97 -23.44 21.98 2.07
C ASP A 97 -23.68 23.48 2.29
N ASP A 98 -23.98 23.88 3.53
CA ASP A 98 -24.36 25.26 3.90
C ASP A 98 -23.17 26.12 4.34
N GLN A 99 -22.00 25.52 4.50
CA GLN A 99 -20.75 26.19 4.82
C GLN A 99 -19.67 25.89 3.77
N SER A 100 -18.62 26.72 3.73
CA SER A 100 -17.51 26.47 2.83
C SER A 100 -16.15 26.97 3.33
N LEU A 101 -15.14 26.15 3.09
CA LEU A 101 -13.74 26.44 3.37
C LEU A 101 -13.08 26.99 2.10
N HIS A 102 -12.40 28.13 2.23
CA HIS A 102 -11.74 28.81 1.12
C HIS A 102 -10.22 28.76 1.29
N VAL A 103 -9.52 28.21 0.30
CA VAL A 103 -8.06 28.04 0.34
C VAL A 103 -7.47 28.45 -1.01
N VAL A 104 -6.43 29.29 -0.99
CA VAL A 104 -5.74 29.73 -2.21
C VAL A 104 -4.70 28.69 -2.60
N ASN A 105 -4.72 28.21 -3.85
CA ASN A 105 -3.75 27.23 -4.35
C ASN A 105 -2.43 27.88 -4.80
N SER A 106 -1.46 27.07 -5.22
CA SER A 106 -0.15 27.56 -5.70
C SER A 106 -0.19 28.38 -6.99
N ARG A 107 -1.35 28.46 -7.66
CA ARG A 107 -1.59 29.34 -8.82
C ARG A 107 -2.24 30.67 -8.44
N GLY A 108 -2.55 30.88 -7.17
CA GLY A 108 -3.29 32.06 -6.70
C GLY A 108 -4.80 31.97 -6.91
N GLU A 109 -5.33 30.79 -7.25
CA GLU A 109 -6.76 30.55 -7.44
C GLU A 109 -7.40 30.16 -6.10
N THR A 110 -8.53 30.77 -5.76
CA THR A 110 -9.30 30.39 -4.56
C THR A 110 -10.11 29.13 -4.84
N HIS A 111 -9.82 28.06 -4.11
CA HIS A 111 -10.63 26.85 -4.07
C HIS A 111 -11.62 26.92 -2.92
N GLU A 112 -12.89 26.71 -3.26
CA GLU A 112 -13.98 26.51 -2.30
C GLU A 112 -14.21 25.00 -2.07
N TYR A 113 -14.32 24.61 -0.80
CA TYR A 113 -14.67 23.27 -0.33
C TYR A 113 -15.92 23.36 0.54
N PRO A 114 -17.12 23.10 -0.03
CA PRO A 114 -18.35 23.08 0.73
C PRO A 114 -18.38 21.92 1.72
N TYR A 115 -19.00 22.14 2.88
CA TYR A 115 -19.17 21.13 3.92
C TYR A 115 -20.43 21.35 4.75
N TRP A 116 -20.81 20.28 5.44
CA TRP A 116 -21.78 20.26 6.52
C TRP A 116 -21.08 19.97 7.85
N ASP A 117 -21.47 20.63 8.94
CA ASP A 117 -20.97 20.36 10.29
C ASP A 117 -21.88 19.42 11.06
N ASP A 118 -21.28 18.41 11.71
CA ASP A 118 -22.00 17.64 12.71
C ASP A 118 -22.03 18.33 14.08
N ASP A 119 -22.78 17.75 15.03
CA ASP A 119 -22.95 18.28 16.38
C ASP A 119 -21.62 18.37 17.18
N ASP A 120 -20.59 17.61 16.76
CA ASP A 120 -19.25 17.60 17.36
C ASP A 120 -18.27 18.58 16.67
N GLY A 121 -18.73 19.28 15.62
CA GLY A 121 -17.95 20.23 14.84
C GLY A 121 -17.02 19.59 13.80
N TYR A 122 -17.31 18.36 13.38
CA TYR A 122 -16.59 17.67 12.32
C TYR A 122 -17.14 18.03 10.93
N HIS A 123 -16.25 18.43 10.01
CA HIS A 123 -16.67 18.86 8.68
C HIS A 123 -16.82 17.67 7.72
N HIS A 124 -18.04 17.46 7.23
CA HIS A 124 -18.35 16.49 6.18
C HIS A 124 -18.27 17.14 4.79
N PHE A 125 -17.20 16.86 4.04
CA PHE A 125 -16.96 17.39 2.70
C PHE A 125 -17.55 16.50 1.59
N PHE A 126 -18.89 16.46 1.45
CA PHE A 126 -19.56 15.55 0.52
C PHE A 126 -19.12 15.72 -0.95
N GLN A 127 -19.01 16.97 -1.42
CA GLN A 127 -18.54 17.24 -2.78
C GLN A 127 -17.07 16.87 -2.98
N ALA A 128 -16.21 17.08 -1.98
CA ALA A 128 -14.81 16.70 -2.07
C ALA A 128 -14.64 15.18 -2.18
N LYS A 129 -15.52 14.41 -1.54
CA LYS A 129 -15.60 12.96 -1.76
C LYS A 129 -15.99 12.60 -3.19
N GLY A 130 -16.95 13.33 -3.76
CA GLY A 130 -17.31 13.22 -5.18
C GLY A 130 -16.09 13.44 -6.08
N TRP A 131 -15.35 14.53 -5.89
CA TRP A 131 -14.14 14.84 -6.66
C TRP A 131 -13.06 13.75 -6.53
N TYR A 132 -12.87 13.18 -5.34
CA TYR A 132 -11.90 12.10 -5.14
C TYR A 132 -12.26 10.86 -5.97
N VAL A 133 -13.53 10.42 -5.91
CA VAL A 133 -14.01 9.24 -6.65
C VAL A 133 -14.05 9.52 -8.15
N GLN A 134 -14.44 10.72 -8.58
CA GLN A 134 -14.37 11.17 -9.98
C GLN A 134 -12.94 11.08 -10.52
N ARG A 135 -11.95 11.57 -9.77
CA ARG A 135 -10.54 11.52 -10.17
C ARG A 135 -10.05 10.08 -10.32
N GLU A 136 -10.35 9.20 -9.35
CA GLU A 136 -10.02 7.77 -9.47
C GLU A 136 -10.71 7.13 -10.68
N TYR A 137 -11.99 7.43 -10.92
CA TYR A 137 -12.74 6.93 -12.08
C TYR A 137 -12.10 7.35 -13.41
N PHE A 138 -11.77 8.63 -13.59
CA PHE A 138 -11.16 9.09 -14.84
C PHE A 138 -9.72 8.59 -15.02
N GLN A 139 -8.97 8.38 -13.93
CA GLN A 139 -7.68 7.69 -13.99
C GLN A 139 -7.84 6.26 -14.51
N ASP A 140 -8.79 5.49 -13.96
CA ASP A 140 -9.06 4.13 -14.39
C ASP A 140 -9.56 4.06 -15.84
N VAL A 141 -10.46 4.97 -16.24
CA VAL A 141 -10.97 5.04 -17.61
C VAL A 141 -9.85 5.40 -18.60
N ALA A 142 -8.95 6.31 -18.26
CA ALA A 142 -7.80 6.62 -19.12
C ALA A 142 -6.95 5.36 -19.36
N ARG A 143 -6.66 4.59 -18.31
CA ARG A 143 -5.94 3.32 -18.44
C ARG A 143 -6.69 2.31 -19.31
N TRP A 144 -7.99 2.11 -19.06
CA TRP A 144 -8.82 1.17 -19.82
C TRP A 144 -8.96 1.55 -21.30
N LEU A 145 -9.02 2.85 -21.61
CA LEU A 145 -9.00 3.34 -22.99
C LEU A 145 -7.66 3.04 -23.67
N ALA A 146 -6.53 3.24 -22.99
CA ALA A 146 -5.23 2.87 -23.51
C ALA A 146 -5.10 1.35 -23.75
N GLU A 147 -5.59 0.52 -22.82
CA GLU A 147 -5.66 -0.95 -22.99
C GLU A 147 -6.51 -1.34 -24.20
N LEU A 148 -7.69 -0.72 -24.39
CA LEU A 148 -8.54 -0.94 -25.56
C LEU A 148 -7.88 -0.50 -26.86
N TYR A 149 -7.11 0.60 -26.85
CA TYR A 149 -6.35 1.02 -28.01
C TYR A 149 -5.31 -0.04 -28.41
N VAL A 150 -4.58 -0.61 -27.45
CA VAL A 150 -3.62 -1.70 -27.72
C VAL A 150 -4.33 -2.94 -28.26
N ALA A 151 -5.46 -3.30 -27.67
CA ALA A 151 -6.19 -4.51 -28.03
C ALA A 151 -6.89 -4.42 -29.40
N THR A 152 -7.37 -3.24 -29.78
CA THR A 152 -8.22 -3.06 -30.98
C THR A 152 -7.54 -2.29 -32.12
N GLY A 153 -6.53 -1.48 -31.81
CA GLY A 153 -5.92 -0.53 -32.74
C GLY A 153 -6.80 0.68 -33.07
N GLU A 154 -7.97 0.83 -32.44
CA GLU A 154 -8.90 1.92 -32.77
C GLU A 154 -8.45 3.25 -32.15
N GLU A 155 -8.07 4.20 -33.00
CA GLU A 155 -7.54 5.52 -32.60
C GLU A 155 -8.49 6.32 -31.70
N LYS A 156 -9.81 6.08 -31.77
CA LYS A 156 -10.80 6.77 -30.94
C LYS A 156 -10.50 6.61 -29.44
N TYR A 157 -10.00 5.44 -29.03
CA TYR A 157 -9.67 5.17 -27.64
C TYR A 157 -8.40 5.91 -27.21
N ALA A 158 -7.37 5.93 -28.05
CA ALA A 158 -6.16 6.73 -27.80
C ALA A 158 -6.47 8.23 -27.68
N ARG A 159 -7.32 8.78 -28.59
CA ARG A 159 -7.73 10.19 -28.54
C ARG A 159 -8.49 10.54 -27.26
N ARG A 160 -9.45 9.70 -26.84
CA ARG A 160 -10.20 9.94 -25.60
C ARG A 160 -9.31 9.80 -24.36
N SER A 161 -8.38 8.85 -24.37
CA SER A 161 -7.37 8.70 -23.32
C SER A 161 -6.46 9.92 -23.21
N ALA A 162 -5.99 10.44 -24.35
CA ALA A 162 -5.16 11.64 -24.43
C ALA A 162 -5.87 12.87 -23.86
N LEU A 163 -7.16 13.04 -24.16
CA LEU A 163 -7.99 14.13 -23.62
C LEU A 163 -8.00 14.13 -22.08
N ILE A 164 -8.24 12.97 -21.48
CA ILE A 164 -8.29 12.81 -20.02
C ILE A 164 -6.91 13.07 -19.40
N LEU A 165 -5.87 12.48 -19.97
CA LEU A 165 -4.51 12.61 -19.45
C LEU A 165 -4.01 14.06 -19.52
N ARG A 166 -4.26 14.76 -20.64
CA ARG A 166 -3.94 16.17 -20.79
C ARG A 166 -4.69 17.02 -19.76
N ARG A 167 -5.96 16.74 -19.54
CA ARG A 167 -6.77 17.46 -18.55
C ARG A 167 -6.22 17.30 -17.14
N PHE A 168 -5.76 16.12 -16.75
CA PHE A 168 -5.07 15.95 -15.46
C PHE A 168 -3.80 16.80 -15.36
N ALA A 169 -3.01 16.90 -16.43
CA ALA A 169 -1.83 17.75 -16.47
C ALA A 169 -2.16 19.26 -16.37
N GLU A 170 -3.30 19.69 -16.90
CA GLU A 170 -3.79 21.06 -16.77
C GLU A 170 -4.18 21.39 -15.32
N VAL A 171 -4.85 20.48 -14.61
CA VAL A 171 -5.43 20.78 -13.29
C VAL A 171 -4.52 20.44 -12.12
N TYR A 172 -3.63 19.44 -12.24
CA TYR A 172 -2.78 18.98 -11.14
C TYR A 172 -1.96 20.07 -10.45
N PRO A 173 -1.33 21.04 -11.16
CA PRO A 173 -0.57 22.08 -10.48
C PRO A 173 -1.43 23.01 -9.61
N GLY A 174 -2.75 23.02 -9.78
CA GLY A 174 -3.70 23.74 -8.92
C GLY A 174 -4.23 22.90 -7.75
N TYR A 175 -3.93 21.60 -7.65
CA TYR A 175 -4.37 20.78 -6.52
C TYR A 175 -3.71 21.26 -5.22
N LEU A 176 -4.48 21.24 -4.13
CA LEU A 176 -3.98 21.54 -2.79
C LEU A 176 -3.32 20.30 -2.19
N VAL A 177 -2.27 20.53 -1.40
CA VAL A 177 -1.77 19.51 -0.51
C VAL A 177 -2.77 19.36 0.63
N HIS A 178 -3.02 18.12 1.06
CA HIS A 178 -4.04 17.83 2.05
C HIS A 178 -3.66 16.68 2.97
N PHE A 179 -4.18 16.73 4.19
CA PHE A 179 -4.20 15.61 5.14
C PHE A 179 -5.60 15.01 5.15
N ASP A 180 -5.68 13.74 4.78
CA ASP A 180 -6.92 12.99 4.81
C ASP A 180 -6.74 11.64 5.50
N TYR A 181 -7.38 11.50 6.64
CA TYR A 181 -7.32 10.31 7.48
C TYR A 181 -8.69 10.01 8.11
N PRO A 182 -9.07 8.74 8.30
CA PRO A 182 -10.37 8.41 8.89
C PRO A 182 -10.55 8.99 10.29
N PHE A 183 -11.72 9.57 10.54
CA PHE A 183 -12.16 10.10 11.83
C PHE A 183 -11.29 11.24 12.35
N ARG A 184 -10.60 11.95 11.44
CA ARG A 184 -9.75 13.09 11.74
C ARG A 184 -10.11 14.24 10.81
N GLN A 185 -10.16 15.44 11.38
CA GLN A 185 -10.47 16.65 10.63
C GLN A 185 -9.48 16.83 9.48
N LYS A 186 -10.02 17.15 8.30
CA LYS A 186 -9.23 17.31 7.07
C LYS A 186 -8.49 18.63 7.12
N ILE A 187 -7.26 18.64 6.62
CA ILE A 187 -6.44 19.84 6.53
C ILE A 187 -6.14 20.07 5.04
N LEU A 188 -6.39 21.28 4.57
CA LEU A 188 -6.06 21.74 3.22
C LEU A 188 -5.06 22.88 3.38
N TRP A 189 -3.86 22.72 2.83
CA TRP A 189 -2.83 23.74 2.90
C TRP A 189 -2.91 24.67 1.69
N SER A 190 -2.71 25.96 1.94
CA SER A 190 -2.61 26.96 0.90
C SER A 190 -1.34 26.78 0.07
N GLY A 191 -1.31 27.39 -1.13
CA GLY A 191 -0.14 27.39 -2.00
C GLY A 191 1.06 28.17 -1.46
N GLU A 192 0.90 28.94 -0.38
CA GLU A 192 1.97 29.63 0.33
C GLU A 192 2.63 28.76 1.41
N GLU A 193 1.98 27.65 1.79
CA GLU A 193 2.47 26.70 2.78
C GLU A 193 3.25 25.56 2.12
N ASP A 194 4.49 25.40 2.54
CA ASP A 194 5.43 24.45 1.96
C ASP A 194 5.88 23.40 2.99
N PHE A 195 6.53 22.34 2.48
CA PHE A 195 7.07 21.25 3.27
C PHE A 195 8.09 21.74 4.32
N PRO A 196 8.14 21.17 5.53
CA PRO A 196 7.35 20.05 6.02
C PRO A 196 5.97 20.46 6.55
N TYR A 197 4.96 19.66 6.20
CA TYR A 197 3.61 19.81 6.75
C TYR A 197 3.51 19.20 8.17
N PRO A 198 2.74 19.80 9.10
CA PRO A 198 2.70 19.40 10.51
C PRO A 198 1.83 18.15 10.77
N VAL A 199 2.06 17.09 10.02
CA VAL A 199 1.40 15.79 10.13
C VAL A 199 2.45 14.67 10.07
N PRO A 200 2.13 13.43 10.49
CA PRO A 200 3.08 12.33 10.35
C PRO A 200 3.58 12.18 8.91
N ALA A 201 4.84 11.74 8.74
CA ALA A 201 5.47 11.60 7.43
C ALA A 201 4.57 10.81 6.44
N PHE A 202 4.59 11.24 5.18
CA PHE A 202 3.75 10.75 4.08
C PHE A 202 2.24 10.98 4.24
N ARG A 203 1.74 11.63 5.30
CA ARG A 203 0.30 11.91 5.47
C ARG A 203 -0.18 13.21 4.83
N ALA A 204 0.72 14.04 4.32
CA ALA A 204 0.35 15.15 3.44
C ALA A 204 0.48 14.70 1.98
N ALA A 205 -0.61 14.74 1.23
CA ALA A 205 -0.66 14.24 -0.14
C ALA A 205 -1.28 15.30 -1.06
N LYS A 206 -0.92 15.26 -2.34
CA LYS A 206 -1.40 16.20 -3.37
C LYS A 206 -2.26 15.48 -4.41
N TRP A 207 -1.85 14.29 -4.83
CA TRP A 207 -2.65 13.46 -5.73
C TRP A 207 -3.61 12.58 -4.94
N SER A 208 -3.12 11.62 -4.17
CA SER A 208 -3.94 10.67 -3.40
C SER A 208 -4.24 11.23 -2.00
N TRP A 209 -4.78 10.40 -1.12
CA TRP A 209 -4.91 10.68 0.32
C TRP A 209 -3.64 10.33 1.11
N TRP A 210 -2.69 9.63 0.46
CA TRP A 210 -1.47 9.12 1.09
C TRP A 210 -0.30 9.21 0.13
N ALA A 211 0.77 9.90 0.52
CA ALA A 211 1.86 10.26 -0.38
C ALA A 211 2.59 9.05 -1.01
N TYR A 212 2.54 7.85 -0.40
CA TYR A 212 3.07 6.64 -1.05
C TYR A 212 2.37 6.31 -2.38
N MET A 213 1.19 6.88 -2.65
CA MET A 213 0.37 6.66 -3.84
C MET A 213 0.25 7.92 -4.71
N ASP A 214 1.07 8.95 -4.47
CA ASP A 214 0.89 10.24 -5.14
C ASP A 214 1.44 10.30 -6.57
N ILE A 215 2.37 9.40 -6.89
CA ILE A 215 2.77 9.17 -8.27
C ILE A 215 1.78 8.16 -8.87
N SER A 216 0.93 8.64 -9.78
CA SER A 216 -0.07 7.81 -10.42
C SER A 216 0.54 6.85 -11.44
N GLU A 217 0.69 5.58 -11.04
CA GLU A 217 1.16 4.51 -11.93
C GLU A 217 0.21 4.28 -13.11
N ASP A 218 -1.10 4.38 -12.90
CA ASP A 218 -2.09 4.15 -13.96
C ASP A 218 -1.98 5.21 -15.06
N LEU A 219 -1.76 6.48 -14.70
CA LEU A 219 -1.54 7.53 -15.68
C LEU A 219 -0.19 7.39 -16.38
N LEU A 220 0.86 6.96 -15.69
CA LEU A 220 2.16 6.66 -16.31
C LEU A 220 2.06 5.54 -17.36
N LYS A 221 1.39 4.44 -17.02
CA LYS A 221 1.10 3.33 -17.95
C LYS A 221 0.23 3.78 -19.12
N THR A 222 -0.76 4.61 -18.84
CA THR A 222 -1.60 5.22 -19.88
C THR A 222 -0.74 6.00 -20.87
N TYR A 223 0.13 6.88 -20.37
CA TYR A 223 1.01 7.69 -21.19
C TYR A 223 1.98 6.86 -22.02
N GLU A 224 2.64 5.86 -21.42
CA GLU A 224 3.55 4.94 -22.12
C GLU A 224 2.90 4.35 -23.38
N VAL A 225 1.65 3.90 -23.25
CA VAL A 225 0.90 3.27 -24.34
C VAL A 225 0.50 4.27 -25.43
N ILE A 226 0.04 5.47 -25.06
CA ILE A 226 -0.55 6.41 -26.03
C ILE A 226 0.43 7.45 -26.57
N ARG A 227 1.61 7.61 -25.97
CA ARG A 227 2.60 8.65 -26.34
C ARG A 227 2.89 8.68 -27.83
N ASP A 228 3.08 7.50 -28.43
CA ASP A 228 3.46 7.33 -29.83
C ASP A 228 2.26 6.99 -30.74
N SER A 229 1.02 7.09 -30.23
CA SER A 229 -0.21 6.79 -30.98
C SER A 229 -0.60 7.86 -32.02
N GLY A 230 0.02 9.04 -31.96
CA GLY A 230 -0.38 10.23 -32.73
C GLY A 230 -1.55 11.02 -32.14
N ALA A 231 -2.11 10.59 -31.00
CA ALA A 231 -3.16 11.31 -30.28
C ALA A 231 -2.68 12.51 -29.45
N LEU A 232 -1.37 12.59 -29.19
CA LEU A 232 -0.72 13.66 -28.42
C LEU A 232 0.22 14.45 -29.32
N SER A 233 0.14 15.78 -29.27
CA SER A 233 1.16 16.66 -29.85
C SER A 233 2.40 16.74 -28.96
N ALA A 234 3.49 17.30 -29.49
CA ALA A 234 4.70 17.54 -28.68
C ALA A 234 4.43 18.47 -27.49
N ASP A 235 3.56 19.46 -27.65
CA ASP A 235 3.16 20.37 -26.58
C ASP A 235 2.33 19.65 -25.51
N ASP A 236 1.45 18.72 -25.91
CA ASP A 236 0.69 17.89 -24.97
C ASP A 236 1.63 16.98 -24.17
N GLN A 237 2.60 16.35 -24.83
CA GLN A 237 3.62 15.51 -24.17
C GLN A 237 4.42 16.33 -23.14
N GLN A 238 4.93 17.50 -23.54
CA GLN A 238 5.67 18.38 -22.64
C GLN A 238 4.83 18.81 -21.43
N LEU A 239 3.55 19.16 -21.66
CA LEU A 239 2.61 19.53 -20.61
C LEU A 239 2.41 18.38 -19.62
N ILE A 240 2.16 17.17 -20.13
CA ILE A 240 1.93 15.97 -19.32
C ILE A 240 3.17 15.62 -18.50
N GLU A 241 4.33 15.54 -19.14
CA GLU A 241 5.59 15.18 -18.46
C GLU A 241 5.93 16.20 -17.37
N THR A 242 5.88 17.50 -17.69
CA THR A 242 6.27 18.57 -16.76
C THR A 242 5.25 18.79 -15.65
N ASN A 243 3.99 19.05 -16.01
CA ASN A 243 2.99 19.53 -15.07
C ASN A 243 2.29 18.41 -14.32
N LEU A 244 2.37 17.16 -14.79
CA LEU A 244 1.81 16.02 -14.09
C LEU A 244 2.91 15.15 -13.48
N PHE A 245 3.70 14.46 -14.30
CA PHE A 245 4.56 13.38 -13.79
C PHE A 245 5.79 13.88 -13.04
N HIS A 246 6.56 14.81 -13.60
CA HIS A 246 7.68 15.42 -12.87
C HIS A 246 7.20 16.20 -11.65
N ALA A 247 6.03 16.83 -11.71
CA ALA A 247 5.44 17.51 -10.57
C ALA A 247 4.98 16.54 -9.45
N MET A 248 4.49 15.35 -9.80
CA MET A 248 4.20 14.26 -8.83
C MET A 248 5.48 13.75 -8.16
N VAL A 249 6.51 13.44 -8.95
CA VAL A 249 7.80 13.00 -8.41
C VAL A 249 8.45 14.10 -7.56
N GLY A 250 8.40 15.35 -8.03
CA GLY A 250 8.93 16.52 -7.33
C GLY A 250 8.27 16.76 -5.98
N PHE A 251 6.95 16.54 -5.85
CA PHE A 251 6.27 16.58 -4.56
C PHE A 251 6.81 15.52 -3.60
N ILE A 252 7.03 14.30 -4.09
CA ILE A 252 7.56 13.18 -3.30
C ILE A 252 9.01 13.36 -2.89
N ASN A 253 9.82 14.04 -3.70
CA ASN A 253 11.23 14.28 -3.39
C ASN A 253 11.45 15.13 -2.13
N ASN A 254 10.40 15.79 -1.61
CA ASN A 254 10.45 16.47 -0.32
C ASN A 254 10.51 15.50 0.88
N TYR A 255 10.08 14.26 0.71
CA TYR A 255 10.11 13.26 1.77
C TYR A 255 11.43 12.51 1.82
N GLU A 256 12.04 12.50 3.01
CA GLU A 256 13.12 11.56 3.33
C GLU A 256 12.63 10.10 3.18
N PRO A 257 13.50 9.18 2.71
CA PRO A 257 13.15 7.76 2.64
C PRO A 257 12.71 7.20 3.99
N ALA A 258 11.45 6.76 4.10
CA ALA A 258 10.88 6.29 5.36
C ALA A 258 11.23 4.84 5.69
N LEU A 259 11.53 4.02 4.67
CA LEU A 259 11.91 2.61 4.81
C LEU A 259 10.87 1.78 5.58
N THR A 260 9.61 1.89 5.17
CA THR A 260 8.44 1.23 5.75
C THR A 260 7.94 0.09 4.85
N ASN A 261 6.94 -0.64 5.34
CA ASN A 261 6.21 -1.66 4.57
C ASN A 261 5.47 -1.11 3.34
N MET A 262 5.40 0.22 3.20
CA MET A 262 4.72 0.93 2.11
C MET A 262 5.66 1.50 1.06
N ASP A 263 6.96 1.57 1.34
CA ASP A 263 7.97 2.02 0.37
C ASP A 263 7.89 1.23 -0.94
N PRO A 264 7.65 -0.10 -0.97
CA PRO A 264 7.50 -0.81 -2.23
C PRO A 264 6.39 -0.25 -3.14
N THR A 265 5.30 0.27 -2.57
CA THR A 265 4.22 0.90 -3.36
C THR A 265 4.72 2.16 -4.07
N LEU A 266 5.46 3.01 -3.36
CA LEU A 266 6.01 4.24 -3.91
C LEU A 266 7.10 3.97 -4.94
N LEU A 267 8.03 3.07 -4.60
CA LEU A 267 9.17 2.74 -5.46
C LEU A 267 8.71 2.14 -6.79
N ARG A 268 7.63 1.36 -6.78
CA ARG A 268 7.00 0.85 -8.00
C ARG A 268 6.60 1.99 -8.94
N SER A 269 5.89 2.99 -8.42
CA SER A 269 5.49 4.16 -9.20
C SER A 269 6.70 5.00 -9.66
N LEU A 270 7.74 5.12 -8.84
CA LEU A 270 8.98 5.83 -9.19
C LEU A 270 9.75 5.12 -10.32
N ILE A 271 9.80 3.78 -10.30
CA ILE A 271 10.40 2.98 -11.38
C ILE A 271 9.64 3.17 -12.69
N TRP A 272 8.31 3.15 -12.63
CA TRP A 272 7.46 3.48 -13.79
C TRP A 272 7.76 4.88 -14.31
N ALA A 273 7.85 5.88 -13.43
CA ALA A 273 8.19 7.25 -13.82
C ALA A 273 9.56 7.31 -14.51
N GLY A 274 10.58 6.68 -13.93
CA GLY A 274 11.93 6.65 -14.51
C GLY A 274 11.99 6.01 -15.90
N ARG A 275 11.23 4.93 -16.12
CA ARG A 275 11.16 4.25 -17.42
C ARG A 275 10.42 5.10 -18.47
N VAL A 276 9.23 5.59 -18.10
CA VAL A 276 8.32 6.29 -19.02
C VAL A 276 8.85 7.67 -19.41
N LEU A 277 9.43 8.40 -18.46
CA LEU A 277 9.99 9.74 -18.67
C LEU A 277 11.44 9.69 -19.16
N HIS A 278 12.03 8.51 -19.29
CA HIS A 278 13.45 8.36 -19.65
C HIS A 278 14.38 9.08 -18.67
N GLU A 279 14.12 8.91 -17.37
CA GLU A 279 14.85 9.52 -16.24
C GLU A 279 15.62 8.46 -15.45
N PRO A 280 16.89 8.17 -15.81
CA PRO A 280 17.69 7.18 -15.10
C PRO A 280 17.89 7.51 -13.61
N GLU A 281 17.92 8.79 -13.24
CA GLU A 281 18.08 9.20 -11.83
C GLU A 281 16.98 8.61 -10.92
N TYR A 282 15.74 8.53 -11.41
CA TYR A 282 14.64 7.94 -10.65
C TYR A 282 14.82 6.43 -10.45
N ILE A 283 15.40 5.75 -11.44
CA ILE A 283 15.73 4.31 -11.36
C ILE A 283 16.87 4.09 -10.36
N HIS A 284 17.92 4.91 -10.42
CA HIS A 284 19.04 4.86 -9.48
C HIS A 284 18.59 5.12 -8.03
N ASP A 285 17.71 6.11 -7.82
CA ASP A 285 17.13 6.37 -6.50
C ASP A 285 16.28 5.18 -6.01
N ALA A 286 15.48 4.58 -6.88
CA ALA A 286 14.69 3.41 -6.54
C ALA A 286 15.59 2.22 -6.11
N VAL A 287 16.61 1.88 -6.90
CA VAL A 287 17.56 0.80 -6.58
C VAL A 287 18.27 1.07 -5.26
N ARG A 288 18.72 2.31 -5.02
CA ARG A 288 19.34 2.72 -3.77
C ARG A 288 18.41 2.51 -2.58
N ARG A 289 17.15 2.94 -2.68
CA ARG A 289 16.14 2.79 -1.61
C ARG A 289 15.77 1.33 -1.36
N ILE A 290 15.68 0.49 -2.40
CA ILE A 290 15.51 -0.96 -2.26
C ILE A 290 16.67 -1.57 -1.45
N GLY A 291 17.91 -1.19 -1.79
CA GLY A 291 19.11 -1.63 -1.06
C GLY A 291 19.17 -1.13 0.39
N LEU A 292 18.60 0.04 0.70
CA LEU A 292 18.47 0.52 2.08
C LEU A 292 17.40 -0.25 2.85
N LEU A 293 16.22 -0.42 2.25
CA LEU A 293 15.09 -1.14 2.85
C LEU A 293 15.49 -2.56 3.25
N THR A 294 16.09 -3.30 2.33
CA THR A 294 16.51 -4.70 2.55
C THR A 294 17.62 -4.85 3.58
N ARG A 295 18.60 -3.92 3.62
CA ARG A 295 19.71 -3.99 4.57
C ARG A 295 19.35 -3.53 5.98
N GLN A 296 18.37 -2.64 6.13
CA GLN A 296 18.07 -2.01 7.43
C GLN A 296 16.80 -2.55 8.09
N GLN A 297 15.86 -3.12 7.33
CA GLN A 297 14.52 -3.41 7.83
C GLN A 297 14.15 -4.90 7.89
N PHE A 298 15.06 -5.77 7.47
CA PHE A 298 14.93 -7.22 7.63
C PHE A 298 15.85 -7.71 8.75
N PHE A 299 15.32 -8.60 9.58
CA PHE A 299 16.11 -9.38 10.51
C PHE A 299 17.01 -10.36 9.77
N ALA A 300 18.11 -10.81 10.43
CA ALA A 300 19.08 -11.69 9.76
C ALA A 300 18.49 -13.06 9.39
N ASP A 301 17.41 -13.49 10.05
CA ASP A 301 16.65 -14.70 9.70
C ASP A 301 15.73 -14.51 8.47
N GLY A 302 15.66 -13.30 7.91
CA GLY A 302 14.85 -12.97 6.74
C GLY A 302 13.47 -12.42 7.09
N ALA A 303 13.09 -12.34 8.37
CA ALA A 303 11.82 -11.77 8.74
C ALA A 303 11.79 -10.24 8.55
N TRP A 304 10.62 -9.73 8.20
CA TRP A 304 10.39 -8.27 8.13
C TRP A 304 10.24 -7.76 9.55
N ARG A 305 10.87 -6.63 9.88
CA ARG A 305 11.02 -6.17 11.27
C ARG A 305 9.71 -6.04 12.05
N GLU A 306 8.60 -5.73 11.39
CA GLU A 306 7.30 -5.53 12.04
C GLU A 306 6.74 -6.83 12.66
N GLY A 307 7.34 -7.99 12.35
CA GLY A 307 7.04 -9.29 12.96
C GLY A 307 5.68 -9.89 12.60
N ALA A 308 4.76 -9.08 12.04
CA ALA A 308 3.49 -9.55 11.49
C ALA A 308 3.70 -10.23 10.13
N VAL A 309 3.22 -11.48 10.00
CA VAL A 309 3.32 -12.26 8.76
C VAL A 309 2.63 -11.57 7.59
N SER A 310 1.49 -10.92 7.84
CA SER A 310 0.76 -10.16 6.82
C SER A 310 1.56 -9.00 6.25
N TYR A 311 2.25 -8.25 7.11
CA TYR A 311 3.08 -7.13 6.69
C TYR A 311 4.39 -7.60 6.06
N HIS A 312 4.97 -8.70 6.55
CA HIS A 312 6.06 -9.38 5.88
C HIS A 312 5.68 -9.80 4.45
N ASN A 313 4.51 -10.42 4.27
CA ASN A 313 4.00 -10.82 2.95
C ASN A 313 3.79 -9.61 2.04
N GLN A 314 3.22 -8.52 2.57
CA GLN A 314 3.04 -7.28 1.82
C GLN A 314 4.38 -6.74 1.30
N THR A 315 5.37 -6.62 2.18
CA THR A 315 6.67 -6.04 1.82
C THR A 315 7.47 -6.94 0.89
N THR A 316 7.55 -8.24 1.15
CA THR A 316 8.31 -9.19 0.31
C THR A 316 7.72 -9.35 -1.08
N ARG A 317 6.38 -9.42 -1.20
CA ARG A 317 5.70 -9.42 -2.52
C ARG A 317 5.92 -8.11 -3.26
N GLY A 318 5.82 -6.98 -2.55
CA GLY A 318 6.13 -5.66 -3.11
C GLY A 318 7.55 -5.60 -3.66
N LEU A 319 8.54 -6.04 -2.89
CA LEU A 319 9.94 -6.12 -3.31
C LEU A 319 10.15 -7.04 -4.53
N GLY A 320 9.48 -8.19 -4.57
CA GLY A 320 9.51 -9.08 -5.74
C GLY A 320 9.05 -8.37 -7.02
N ILE A 321 7.95 -7.61 -6.95
CA ILE A 321 7.46 -6.80 -8.07
C ILE A 321 8.51 -5.77 -8.51
N LEU A 322 9.24 -5.15 -7.57
CA LEU A 322 10.29 -4.19 -7.93
C LEU A 322 11.47 -4.84 -8.64
N VAL A 323 11.87 -6.05 -8.20
CA VAL A 323 12.94 -6.82 -8.85
C VAL A 323 12.54 -7.14 -10.29
N ASP A 324 11.32 -7.65 -10.51
CA ASP A 324 10.79 -7.93 -11.85
C ASP A 324 10.71 -6.67 -12.72
N LEU A 325 10.31 -5.54 -12.13
CA LEU A 325 10.25 -4.25 -12.81
C LEU A 325 11.62 -3.62 -13.06
N LEU A 326 12.72 -4.14 -12.51
CA LEU A 326 14.06 -3.61 -12.75
C LEU A 326 14.91 -4.56 -13.59
N ASP A 327 14.49 -5.81 -13.73
CA ASP A 327 15.19 -6.84 -14.49
C ASP A 327 15.52 -6.37 -15.91
N GLY A 328 16.79 -6.54 -16.28
CA GLY A 328 17.34 -6.19 -17.58
C GLY A 328 17.46 -4.69 -17.87
N TYR A 329 17.12 -3.80 -16.93
CA TYR A 329 17.22 -2.36 -17.15
C TYR A 329 18.67 -1.93 -17.46
N SER A 330 18.84 -1.00 -18.40
CA SER A 330 20.13 -0.39 -18.72
C SER A 330 19.97 1.12 -18.85
N ASP A 331 20.93 1.87 -18.33
CA ASP A 331 20.94 3.32 -18.47
C ASP A 331 21.08 3.71 -19.95
N LEU A 332 20.48 4.85 -20.30
CA LEU A 332 20.57 5.39 -21.65
C LEU A 332 22.04 5.63 -22.05
N PRO A 333 22.38 5.49 -23.35
CA PRO A 333 23.71 5.84 -23.83
C PRO A 333 24.06 7.30 -23.50
N GLY A 334 25.22 7.51 -22.88
CA GLY A 334 25.69 8.83 -22.49
C GLY A 334 25.18 9.35 -21.15
N TYR A 335 24.31 8.62 -20.45
CA TYR A 335 23.99 8.92 -19.05
C TYR A 335 25.23 8.69 -18.17
N THR A 336 25.50 9.65 -17.28
CA THR A 336 26.61 9.62 -16.32
C THR A 336 26.12 10.09 -14.96
N THR A 337 26.46 9.36 -13.91
CA THR A 337 26.28 9.80 -12.52
C THR A 337 27.55 10.47 -11.99
N ALA A 338 27.42 11.19 -10.88
CA ALA A 338 28.56 11.85 -10.24
C ALA A 338 29.64 10.87 -9.73
N ASP A 339 29.23 9.65 -9.35
CA ASP A 339 30.11 8.57 -8.88
C ASP A 339 30.52 7.59 -9.98
N GLY A 340 30.05 7.79 -11.22
CA GLY A 340 30.32 6.92 -12.37
C GLY A 340 29.57 5.58 -12.33
N ALA A 341 28.66 5.38 -11.37
CA ALA A 341 27.75 4.24 -11.36
C ALA A 341 26.87 4.22 -12.62
N ARG A 342 26.69 3.02 -13.17
CA ARG A 342 25.88 2.78 -14.35
C ARG A 342 25.23 1.41 -14.24
N PHE A 343 24.01 1.31 -14.70
CA PHE A 343 23.32 0.03 -14.87
C PHE A 343 23.42 -0.44 -16.32
N ASP A 344 23.95 -1.63 -16.51
CA ASP A 344 24.01 -2.34 -17.78
C ASP A 344 23.47 -3.76 -17.55
N VAL A 345 22.23 -4.02 -18.02
CA VAL A 345 21.47 -5.27 -17.80
C VAL A 345 21.37 -5.59 -16.30
N LEU A 346 20.67 -4.72 -15.58
CA LEU A 346 20.53 -4.78 -14.13
C LEU A 346 19.82 -6.07 -13.68
N ASP A 347 20.44 -6.80 -12.75
CA ASP A 347 19.82 -7.84 -11.95
C ASP A 347 19.89 -7.41 -10.48
N VAL A 348 18.74 -7.00 -9.94
CA VAL A 348 18.61 -6.60 -8.54
C VAL A 348 18.47 -7.82 -7.63
N GLY A 349 17.90 -8.92 -8.13
CA GLY A 349 17.63 -10.13 -7.36
C GLY A 349 18.92 -10.76 -6.83
N GLU A 350 19.94 -10.88 -7.68
CA GLU A 350 21.26 -11.38 -7.26
C GLU A 350 21.92 -10.52 -6.17
N GLN A 351 21.56 -9.23 -6.08
CA GLN A 351 22.13 -8.28 -5.13
C GLN A 351 21.42 -8.30 -3.76
N LEU A 352 20.31 -9.04 -3.62
CA LEU A 352 19.46 -9.05 -2.43
C LEU A 352 19.33 -10.45 -1.81
N PRO A 353 20.43 -11.03 -1.25
CA PRO A 353 20.42 -12.39 -0.71
C PRO A 353 19.42 -12.58 0.46
N ILE A 354 19.01 -11.50 1.12
CA ILE A 354 18.01 -11.55 2.19
C ILE A 354 16.63 -11.98 1.70
N LEU A 355 16.28 -11.70 0.44
CA LEU A 355 14.98 -12.06 -0.13
C LEU A 355 14.79 -13.58 -0.19
N GLY A 356 15.86 -14.33 -0.47
CA GLY A 356 15.80 -15.80 -0.45
C GLY A 356 15.40 -16.36 0.93
N ARG A 357 15.89 -15.75 2.02
CA ARG A 357 15.44 -16.11 3.39
C ARG A 357 14.02 -15.62 3.66
N ALA A 358 13.73 -14.39 3.25
CA ALA A 358 12.42 -13.79 3.45
C ALA A 358 11.30 -14.62 2.83
N HIS A 359 11.50 -15.17 1.62
CA HIS A 359 10.51 -16.04 0.96
C HIS A 359 10.15 -17.30 1.77
N GLU A 360 11.02 -17.78 2.66
CA GLU A 360 10.75 -18.96 3.49
C GLU A 360 10.03 -18.63 4.80
N VAL A 361 10.06 -17.39 5.28
CA VAL A 361 9.47 -17.02 6.57
C VAL A 361 7.98 -17.36 6.69
N PRO A 362 7.12 -17.09 5.68
CA PRO A 362 5.72 -17.49 5.74
C PRO A 362 5.52 -19.01 5.82
N ASN A 363 6.45 -19.80 5.28
CA ASN A 363 6.40 -21.25 5.37
C ASN A 363 6.73 -21.77 6.78
N LEU A 364 7.51 -20.99 7.53
CA LEU A 364 7.92 -21.32 8.90
C LEU A 364 6.86 -20.89 9.93
N LEU A 365 6.20 -19.74 9.70
CA LEU A 365 5.22 -19.15 10.61
C LEU A 365 3.78 -19.57 10.29
N ARG A 366 3.54 -20.87 10.18
CA ARG A 366 2.19 -21.44 9.99
C ARG A 366 1.94 -22.64 10.90
N TYR A 367 0.67 -22.81 11.25
CA TYR A 367 0.16 -23.99 11.91
C TYR A 367 0.07 -25.19 10.96
N PRO A 368 -0.14 -26.42 11.49
CA PRO A 368 -0.20 -27.62 10.67
C PRO A 368 -1.33 -27.65 9.64
N ASN A 369 -2.44 -26.95 9.89
CA ASN A 369 -3.53 -26.79 8.91
C ASN A 369 -3.23 -25.75 7.82
N GLY A 370 -2.05 -25.15 7.81
CA GLY A 370 -1.61 -24.18 6.81
C GLY A 370 -1.91 -22.72 7.15
N ARG A 371 -2.73 -22.43 8.16
CA ARG A 371 -3.02 -21.05 8.58
C ARG A 371 -1.79 -20.41 9.22
N VAL A 372 -1.59 -19.13 8.99
CA VAL A 372 -0.48 -18.38 9.61
C VAL A 372 -0.62 -18.31 11.13
N VAL A 373 0.51 -18.23 11.83
CA VAL A 373 0.53 -17.94 13.27
C VAL A 373 0.26 -16.45 13.45
N ALA A 374 -0.89 -16.11 14.01
CA ALA A 374 -1.45 -14.75 13.98
C ALA A 374 -0.92 -13.81 15.09
N PHE A 375 0.41 -13.70 15.24
CA PHE A 375 1.01 -12.68 16.12
C PHE A 375 1.02 -11.30 15.46
N HIS A 376 1.00 -10.24 16.27
CA HIS A 376 0.96 -8.85 15.80
C HIS A 376 -0.24 -8.58 14.87
N ASP A 377 -0.21 -7.52 14.05
CA ASP A 377 -1.24 -7.28 13.03
C ASP A 377 -1.13 -8.28 11.85
N THR A 378 -1.30 -9.57 12.13
CA THR A 378 -1.41 -10.65 11.14
C THR A 378 -2.87 -11.05 10.92
N TRP A 379 -3.32 -11.08 9.68
CA TRP A 379 -4.65 -11.59 9.30
C TRP A 379 -4.71 -13.10 9.51
N ALA A 380 -5.40 -13.56 10.56
CA ALA A 380 -5.53 -14.99 10.88
C ALA A 380 -6.14 -15.86 9.77
N ARG A 381 -6.76 -15.26 8.75
CA ARG A 381 -7.30 -15.95 7.56
C ARG A 381 -6.25 -16.28 6.50
N GLU A 382 -5.05 -15.70 6.58
CA GLU A 382 -3.97 -16.04 5.66
C GLU A 382 -3.49 -17.48 5.91
N GLY A 383 -3.05 -18.14 4.85
CA GLY A 383 -2.55 -19.50 4.93
C GLY A 383 -1.96 -20.00 3.62
N SER A 384 -1.37 -21.19 3.72
CA SER A 384 -0.77 -21.96 2.64
C SER A 384 -1.17 -23.44 2.79
N GLU A 385 -0.56 -24.33 2.02
CA GLU A 385 -0.83 -25.76 2.13
C GLU A 385 -0.49 -26.31 3.53
N PRO A 386 -1.29 -27.26 4.05
CA PRO A 386 -1.01 -27.93 5.33
C PRO A 386 0.38 -28.58 5.38
N THR A 387 0.99 -28.60 6.56
CA THR A 387 2.28 -29.29 6.76
C THR A 387 2.07 -30.79 6.87
N GLN A 388 3.03 -31.57 6.38
CA GLN A 388 3.01 -33.03 6.52
C GLN A 388 3.51 -33.49 7.90
N ARG A 389 4.37 -32.69 8.53
CA ARG A 389 4.95 -32.96 9.84
C ARG A 389 5.30 -31.67 10.60
N SER A 390 5.28 -31.76 11.92
CA SER A 390 5.71 -30.68 12.81
C SER A 390 7.09 -30.96 13.37
N GLN A 391 7.91 -29.92 13.45
CA GLN A 391 9.26 -29.96 14.01
C GLN A 391 9.51 -28.68 14.80
N SER A 392 10.37 -28.76 15.82
CA SER A 392 10.81 -27.60 16.58
C SER A 392 11.79 -26.74 15.79
N ALA A 393 11.61 -25.42 15.82
CA ALA A 393 12.51 -24.47 15.17
C ALA A 393 12.43 -23.08 15.83
N ILE A 394 13.36 -22.20 15.44
CA ILE A 394 13.49 -20.84 15.96
C ILE A 394 13.77 -19.84 14.83
N LEU A 395 13.24 -18.64 14.99
CA LEU A 395 13.61 -17.42 14.28
C LEU A 395 14.14 -16.45 15.35
N PRO A 396 15.45 -16.51 15.65
CA PRO A 396 16.00 -15.90 16.85
C PRO A 396 15.99 -14.37 16.80
N GLU A 397 16.17 -13.77 15.62
CA GLU A 397 16.20 -12.31 15.45
C GLU A 397 14.77 -11.75 15.40
N LEU A 398 13.84 -12.48 14.77
CA LEU A 398 12.41 -12.20 14.90
C LEU A 398 11.91 -12.37 16.34
N GLY A 399 12.63 -13.05 17.23
CA GLY A 399 12.13 -13.32 18.56
C GLY A 399 10.93 -14.27 18.54
N HIS A 400 11.05 -15.39 17.83
CA HIS A 400 9.98 -16.39 17.78
C HIS A 400 10.53 -17.81 17.79
N ALA A 401 9.89 -18.71 18.52
CA ALA A 401 10.28 -20.11 18.62
C ALA A 401 9.06 -21.00 18.71
N TRP A 402 9.18 -22.23 18.22
CA TRP A 402 8.12 -23.22 18.40
C TRP A 402 8.69 -24.61 18.62
N LEU A 403 7.94 -25.40 19.40
CA LEU A 403 8.20 -26.82 19.60
C LEU A 403 7.14 -27.60 18.84
N GLY A 404 7.57 -28.57 18.03
CA GLY A 404 6.68 -29.29 17.12
C GLY A 404 6.97 -30.79 17.10
N SER A 405 5.92 -31.60 17.05
CA SER A 405 6.02 -33.06 16.90
C SER A 405 4.82 -33.65 16.17
N GLY A 406 4.96 -34.88 15.68
CA GLY A 406 3.90 -35.62 14.99
C GLY A 406 3.82 -35.37 13.48
N GLU A 407 2.96 -36.17 12.84
CA GLU A 407 2.72 -36.21 11.39
C GLU A 407 1.21 -36.30 11.12
N GLY A 408 0.77 -35.81 9.95
CA GLY A 408 -0.65 -35.81 9.57
C GLY A 408 -1.55 -35.17 10.62
N ASP A 409 -2.63 -35.85 11.00
CA ASP A 409 -3.60 -35.35 11.99
C ASP A 409 -3.07 -35.35 13.43
N GLY A 410 -1.95 -36.05 13.68
CA GLY A 410 -1.30 -36.15 14.99
C GLY A 410 -0.35 -34.99 15.31
N GLN A 411 -0.27 -33.98 14.44
CA GLN A 411 0.62 -32.84 14.61
C GLN A 411 0.24 -31.98 15.82
N VAL A 412 1.26 -31.61 16.59
CA VAL A 412 1.19 -30.67 17.71
C VAL A 412 2.28 -29.62 17.56
N GLN A 413 1.92 -28.36 17.76
CA GLN A 413 2.85 -27.24 17.82
C GLN A 413 2.51 -26.32 18.98
N THR A 414 3.51 -25.85 19.72
CA THR A 414 3.36 -24.72 20.64
C THR A 414 4.35 -23.64 20.26
N HIS A 415 3.88 -22.41 20.14
CA HIS A 415 4.69 -21.26 19.77
C HIS A 415 4.92 -20.38 21.00
N LEU A 416 6.11 -19.82 21.10
CA LEU A 416 6.49 -18.79 22.06
C LEU A 416 6.99 -17.58 21.28
N HIS A 417 6.33 -16.45 21.49
CA HIS A 417 6.64 -15.20 20.83
C HIS A 417 7.29 -14.20 21.79
N PHE A 418 8.35 -13.55 21.35
CA PHE A 418 9.19 -12.66 22.15
C PHE A 418 9.85 -11.55 21.32
N SER A 419 9.24 -11.09 20.21
CA SER A 419 9.61 -9.80 19.59
C SER A 419 9.00 -8.62 20.31
N GLY A 420 9.59 -7.45 20.07
CA GLY A 420 9.12 -6.15 20.48
C GLY A 420 8.64 -5.27 19.33
N GLY A 421 8.72 -3.96 19.55
CA GLY A 421 8.02 -2.97 18.76
C GLY A 421 8.78 -2.33 17.61
N TYR A 422 8.42 -2.72 16.39
CA TYR A 422 9.00 -2.17 15.16
C TYR A 422 7.96 -1.75 14.10
N GLY A 423 6.72 -1.53 14.52
CA GLY A 423 5.55 -1.26 13.66
C GLY A 423 4.61 -2.46 13.66
N HIS A 424 3.30 -2.20 13.68
CA HIS A 424 2.26 -3.24 13.66
C HIS A 424 2.30 -4.28 14.79
N GLN A 425 3.10 -4.05 15.82
CA GLN A 425 3.26 -4.94 16.97
C GLN A 425 2.08 -4.90 17.94
N HIS A 426 1.93 -5.97 18.71
CA HIS A 426 1.04 -6.05 19.87
C HIS A 426 1.85 -5.96 21.17
N ARG A 427 1.18 -6.00 22.32
CA ARG A 427 1.81 -5.92 23.65
C ARG A 427 1.87 -7.30 24.31
N ASP A 428 2.49 -8.23 23.60
CA ASP A 428 2.32 -9.68 23.76
C ASP A 428 3.65 -10.44 23.91
N VAL A 429 4.70 -9.79 24.41
CA VAL A 429 5.98 -10.45 24.72
C VAL A 429 5.74 -11.63 25.67
N LEU A 430 6.37 -12.75 25.34
CA LEU A 430 6.16 -14.09 25.92
C LEU A 430 4.77 -14.69 25.65
N GLY A 431 4.01 -14.18 24.68
CA GLY A 431 2.75 -14.76 24.23
C GLY A 431 2.93 -16.19 23.72
N MET A 432 1.93 -17.04 23.97
CA MET A 432 1.94 -18.43 23.50
C MET A 432 0.71 -18.80 22.68
N THR A 433 0.89 -19.75 21.77
CA THR A 433 -0.21 -20.46 21.12
C THR A 433 0.04 -21.96 21.14
N LEU A 434 -1.04 -22.74 21.04
CA LEU A 434 -1.01 -24.21 21.00
C LEU A 434 -1.93 -24.69 19.90
N PHE A 435 -1.40 -25.47 18.97
CA PHE A 435 -2.14 -26.21 17.97
C PHE A 435 -2.08 -27.70 18.27
N ALA A 436 -3.25 -28.37 18.30
CA ALA A 436 -3.32 -29.82 18.47
C ALA A 436 -4.65 -30.37 17.92
N GLY A 437 -4.61 -31.56 17.32
CA GLY A 437 -5.81 -32.23 16.81
C GLY A 437 -6.56 -31.38 15.77
N GLY A 438 -5.82 -30.87 14.78
CA GLY A 438 -6.35 -30.17 13.61
C GLY A 438 -6.78 -28.71 13.82
N GLN A 439 -6.63 -28.16 15.03
CA GLN A 439 -7.03 -26.77 15.32
C GLN A 439 -6.21 -26.12 16.42
N GLU A 440 -6.25 -24.79 16.46
CA GLU A 440 -5.77 -23.97 17.56
C GLU A 440 -6.58 -24.30 18.83
N ARG A 441 -5.88 -24.63 19.91
CA ARG A 441 -6.40 -24.85 21.26
C ARG A 441 -6.21 -23.63 22.14
N ILE A 442 -5.10 -22.94 21.92
CA ILE A 442 -4.80 -21.61 22.46
C ILE A 442 -4.38 -20.80 21.24
N GLY A 443 -5.23 -19.87 20.79
CA GLY A 443 -4.99 -19.04 19.62
C GLY A 443 -4.70 -17.59 20.01
N ASP A 444 -4.27 -16.80 19.04
CA ASP A 444 -4.19 -15.34 19.14
C ASP A 444 -5.20 -14.71 18.18
N MET A 445 -5.60 -13.47 18.43
CA MET A 445 -6.59 -12.76 17.62
C MET A 445 -5.99 -12.19 16.34
N GLY A 446 -4.71 -11.83 16.37
CA GLY A 446 -4.04 -11.14 15.28
C GLY A 446 -4.71 -9.81 14.90
N TYR A 447 -4.69 -9.48 13.62
CA TYR A 447 -5.24 -8.22 13.13
C TYR A 447 -6.75 -8.23 12.98
N THR A 448 -7.40 -7.23 13.57
CA THR A 448 -8.86 -7.10 13.49
C THR A 448 -9.35 -5.88 12.71
N HIS A 449 -8.49 -5.00 12.17
CA HIS A 449 -8.81 -3.79 11.37
C HIS A 449 -10.19 -3.14 11.64
N THR A 450 -10.55 -3.03 12.91
CA THR A 450 -11.84 -2.51 13.38
C THR A 450 -11.59 -1.46 14.46
N ARG A 451 -12.64 -0.79 14.92
CA ARG A 451 -12.57 0.09 16.11
C ARG A 451 -12.01 -0.62 17.34
N TYR A 452 -12.15 -1.95 17.41
CA TYR A 452 -11.64 -2.78 18.51
C TYR A 452 -10.16 -3.15 18.36
N ARG A 453 -9.45 -2.67 17.32
CA ARG A 453 -7.99 -2.84 17.25
C ARG A 453 -7.30 -2.33 18.52
N ALA A 454 -7.82 -1.26 19.13
CA ALA A 454 -7.28 -0.74 20.39
C ALA A 454 -7.32 -1.77 21.55
N TRP A 455 -8.26 -2.71 21.54
CA TRP A 455 -8.31 -3.84 22.47
C TRP A 455 -7.33 -4.94 22.05
N THR A 456 -7.31 -5.29 20.76
CA THR A 456 -6.49 -6.42 20.27
C THR A 456 -4.99 -6.17 20.32
N THR A 457 -4.54 -4.95 20.60
CA THR A 457 -3.13 -4.65 20.83
C THR A 457 -2.76 -4.60 22.33
N THR A 458 -3.69 -4.87 23.25
CA THR A 458 -3.46 -4.84 24.70
C THR A 458 -2.98 -6.19 25.22
N THR A 459 -2.14 -6.19 26.25
CA THR A 459 -1.57 -7.40 26.86
C THR A 459 -2.64 -8.34 27.39
N LEU A 460 -3.71 -7.79 27.97
CA LEU A 460 -4.83 -8.58 28.52
C LEU A 460 -5.55 -9.41 27.45
N SER A 461 -5.39 -9.05 26.18
CA SER A 461 -6.03 -9.72 25.06
C SER A 461 -5.24 -10.91 24.50
N HIS A 462 -4.03 -11.15 25.02
CA HIS A 462 -3.13 -12.23 24.59
C HIS A 462 -2.88 -13.27 25.67
N ASN A 463 -2.37 -14.43 25.27
CA ASN A 463 -2.00 -15.52 26.18
C ASN A 463 -0.65 -15.24 26.87
N THR A 464 -0.57 -14.14 27.61
CA THR A 464 0.65 -13.68 28.28
C THR A 464 0.33 -13.13 29.68
N VAL A 465 1.30 -12.56 30.39
CA VAL A 465 1.11 -12.05 31.75
C VAL A 465 0.89 -10.54 31.73
N THR A 466 -0.14 -10.09 32.43
CA THR A 466 -0.31 -8.68 32.85
C THR A 466 0.27 -8.47 34.25
N VAL A 467 1.06 -7.42 34.46
CA VAL A 467 1.58 -7.02 35.78
C VAL A 467 0.78 -5.82 36.28
N ASP A 468 0.20 -5.91 37.47
CA ASP A 468 -0.63 -4.86 38.09
C ASP A 468 -1.80 -4.35 37.22
N GLY A 469 -2.30 -5.19 36.31
CA GLY A 469 -3.34 -4.81 35.34
C GLY A 469 -2.86 -3.84 34.26
N LEU A 470 -1.54 -3.64 34.13
CA LEU A 470 -0.91 -2.78 33.14
C LEU A 470 -0.52 -3.56 31.90
N ASP A 471 -0.68 -2.88 30.77
CA ASP A 471 -0.14 -3.29 29.49
C ASP A 471 1.39 -3.25 29.49
N GLN A 472 2.00 -4.21 28.79
CA GLN A 472 3.42 -4.18 28.45
C GLN A 472 3.75 -2.92 27.65
N GLN A 473 4.97 -2.42 27.79
CA GLN A 473 5.41 -1.32 26.92
C GLN A 473 5.45 -1.79 25.45
N PRO A 474 4.96 -0.99 24.50
CA PRO A 474 4.87 -1.39 23.09
C PRO A 474 6.23 -1.45 22.38
N GLY A 475 7.30 -0.93 22.98
CA GLY A 475 8.64 -0.86 22.38
C GLY A 475 8.77 0.14 21.23
N SER A 476 10.01 0.42 20.85
CA SER A 476 10.40 1.17 19.65
C SER A 476 11.80 0.76 19.20
N LEU A 477 12.28 1.27 18.05
CA LEU A 477 13.68 1.10 17.63
C LEU A 477 14.68 1.64 18.66
N GLU A 478 14.36 2.77 19.31
CA GLU A 478 15.24 3.39 20.31
C GLU A 478 15.15 2.70 21.68
N ASN A 479 13.98 2.13 22.00
CA ASN A 479 13.71 1.44 23.26
C ASN A 479 12.94 0.13 23.00
N PRO A 480 13.63 -0.92 22.52
CA PRO A 480 13.00 -2.18 22.14
C PRO A 480 12.39 -2.89 23.36
N SER A 481 11.23 -3.52 23.15
CA SER A 481 10.54 -4.33 24.16
C SER A 481 10.82 -5.83 24.04
N ASP A 482 11.64 -6.23 23.07
CA ASP A 482 11.94 -7.61 22.71
C ASP A 482 12.34 -8.47 23.90
N GLY A 483 12.03 -9.75 23.85
CA GLY A 483 12.61 -10.72 24.76
C GLY A 483 14.02 -11.15 24.36
N ALA A 484 14.56 -12.10 25.12
CA ALA A 484 15.83 -12.75 24.82
C ALA A 484 15.68 -14.26 25.03
N LEU A 485 15.98 -15.05 23.99
CA LEU A 485 16.00 -16.51 24.10
C LEU A 485 17.11 -16.94 25.07
N THR A 486 16.75 -17.67 26.12
CA THR A 486 17.70 -18.15 27.15
C THR A 486 17.96 -19.65 27.04
N LEU A 487 17.00 -20.42 26.52
CA LEU A 487 17.14 -21.86 26.29
C LEU A 487 16.34 -22.29 25.05
N PHE A 488 16.95 -23.13 24.20
CA PHE A 488 16.23 -23.86 23.17
C PHE A 488 16.77 -25.29 23.05
N VAL A 489 15.92 -26.26 23.35
CA VAL A 489 16.16 -27.68 23.19
C VAL A 489 15.09 -28.20 22.22
N PRO A 490 15.43 -28.51 20.96
CA PRO A 490 14.41 -28.86 19.96
C PRO A 490 13.74 -30.22 20.20
N GLY A 491 14.26 -31.03 21.13
CA GLY A 491 13.84 -32.41 21.35
C GLY A 491 14.28 -33.33 20.21
N LYS A 492 15.42 -34.03 20.38
CA LYS A 492 15.83 -35.12 19.47
C LYS A 492 15.36 -36.45 20.04
N ASP A 493 14.96 -37.38 19.17
CA ASP A 493 14.62 -38.77 19.52
C ASP A 493 13.52 -38.90 20.61
N ASP A 494 12.46 -38.10 20.50
CA ASP A 494 11.32 -38.07 21.44
C ASP A 494 11.70 -37.75 22.91
N LEU A 495 12.88 -37.16 23.12
CA LEU A 495 13.25 -36.57 24.40
C LEU A 495 12.52 -35.23 24.61
N LEU A 496 12.67 -34.67 25.82
CA LEU A 496 12.10 -33.37 26.19
C LEU A 496 12.51 -32.26 25.23
N ALA A 497 11.52 -31.53 24.70
CA ALA A 497 11.70 -30.27 23.99
C ALA A 497 11.41 -29.09 24.94
N VAL A 498 12.24 -28.05 24.89
CA VAL A 498 12.15 -26.89 25.80
C VAL A 498 12.45 -25.62 25.03
N VAL A 499 11.72 -24.57 25.32
CA VAL A 499 12.06 -23.20 24.96
C VAL A 499 11.91 -22.34 26.21
N GLU A 500 12.84 -21.42 26.46
CA GLU A 500 12.75 -20.41 27.51
C GLU A 500 13.16 -19.05 26.93
N ALA A 501 12.42 -17.99 27.27
CA ALA A 501 12.79 -16.62 26.94
C ALA A 501 12.55 -15.65 28.12
N ASP A 502 13.44 -14.67 28.24
CA ASP A 502 13.34 -13.51 29.13
C ASP A 502 12.56 -12.38 28.45
N GLY A 503 11.59 -11.79 29.14
CA GLY A 503 10.71 -10.73 28.62
C GLY A 503 10.75 -9.45 29.44
N ARG A 504 11.70 -9.27 30.37
CA ARG A 504 11.68 -8.15 31.35
C ARG A 504 11.59 -6.76 30.71
N ARG A 505 12.10 -6.60 29.48
CA ARG A 505 11.96 -5.35 28.72
C ARG A 505 10.51 -4.98 28.40
N ALA A 506 9.56 -5.90 28.48
CA ALA A 506 8.14 -5.61 28.38
C ALA A 506 7.60 -4.78 29.57
N TYR A 507 8.27 -4.82 30.73
CA TYR A 507 7.87 -4.19 31.99
C TYR A 507 9.05 -3.45 32.67
N PRO A 508 9.61 -2.41 32.03
CA PRO A 508 10.80 -1.74 32.51
C PRO A 508 10.59 -1.15 33.90
N GLY A 509 11.38 -1.60 34.87
CA GLY A 509 11.35 -1.11 36.26
C GLY A 509 10.18 -1.62 37.11
N LEU A 510 9.33 -2.52 36.58
CA LEU A 510 8.21 -3.11 37.33
C LEU A 510 8.48 -4.55 37.79
N VAL A 511 9.35 -5.28 37.10
CA VAL A 511 9.66 -6.68 37.41
C VAL A 511 11.16 -6.93 37.47
N ASP A 512 11.60 -7.75 38.43
CA ASP A 512 12.96 -8.25 38.51
C ASP A 512 13.18 -9.49 37.63
N ASP A 513 12.12 -10.29 37.43
CA ASP A 513 12.09 -11.48 36.60
C ASP A 513 10.76 -11.59 35.84
N TYR A 514 10.85 -11.91 34.55
CA TYR A 514 9.71 -12.23 33.70
C TYR A 514 10.18 -13.15 32.60
N ARG A 515 9.89 -14.44 32.75
CA ARG A 515 10.34 -15.54 31.87
C ARG A 515 9.22 -16.52 31.64
N ARG A 516 9.32 -17.23 30.53
CA ARG A 516 8.41 -18.32 30.17
C ARG A 516 9.17 -19.45 29.53
#